data_AF-A0A1V1ZEG4-F1
#
_entry.id   AF-A0A1V1ZEG4-F1
#
_cell.length_a   1.000
_cell.length_b   1.000
_cell.length_c   1.000
_cell.angle_alpha   90.00
_cell.angle_beta   90.00
_cell.angle_gamma   90.00
#
_symmetry.space_group_name_H-M   'P 1'
#
loop_
_entity.id
_entity.type
_entity.pdbx_description
1 polymer ?
#
loop_
_entity_poly.entity_id
_entity_poly.type
_entity_poly.pdbx_seq_one_letter_code
_entity_poly.pdbx_strand_id
1 'polypeptide(L)'
;MNCIKQIFGVAPHEEGENTYSPSKLALKLAVDKKTDYTPYNFENRNQDSSKKILIVGTETELLKMANGTLFQTGNHPFELFIPMLHWEAAGFAVDIATPTGDAMALEHWAMPTEDKAVMALFDKYRSKLEKPLNLWELVGQLNDHSPYVAVYFPGGHGVIADLPFSGAVEKLINWTAKHNKHFITICHGPSALLSTGDTSPYSGYAIAACPDGMDKLLPATGYLPGGMPWFYGEKLNSLGIKIVNKTMNGKVIVDRKLISGDGPKAANELGIVSSKALLSEA
;
A
#
# COMPACT_ATOMS: atom_id res chain seq x y z
N MET A 1 -9.02 29.30 19.65
CA MET A 1 -8.12 28.97 18.53
C MET A 1 -8.70 27.93 17.55
N ASN A 2 -9.52 26.96 17.96
CA ASN A 2 -10.10 25.95 17.06
C ASN A 2 -11.14 26.47 16.05
N CYS A 3 -11.94 27.48 16.41
CA CYS A 3 -13.04 27.96 15.57
C CYS A 3 -12.56 28.63 14.26
N ILE A 4 -11.40 29.32 14.28
CA ILE A 4 -10.83 29.97 13.10
C ILE A 4 -10.29 28.93 12.09
N LYS A 5 -9.66 27.84 12.55
CA LYS A 5 -9.13 26.80 11.67
C LYS A 5 -10.22 26.00 10.94
N GLN A 6 -11.38 25.79 11.58
CA GLN A 6 -12.55 25.17 10.95
C GLN A 6 -13.13 26.06 9.85
N ILE A 7 -13.22 27.38 10.07
CA ILE A 7 -13.75 28.35 9.08
C ILE A 7 -12.91 28.36 7.80
N PHE A 8 -11.59 28.18 7.90
CA PHE A 8 -10.69 28.14 6.74
C PHE A 8 -10.46 26.74 6.16
N GLY A 9 -11.15 25.70 6.66
CA GLY A 9 -11.03 24.32 6.15
C GLY A 9 -9.64 23.70 6.35
N VAL A 10 -8.89 24.18 7.36
CA VAL A 10 -7.51 23.76 7.68
C VAL A 10 -7.48 22.63 8.71
N ALA A 11 -8.55 22.48 9.50
CA ALA A 11 -8.66 21.40 10.47
C ALA A 11 -9.20 20.12 9.81
N PRO A 12 -8.77 18.92 10.27
CA PRO A 12 -9.38 17.64 9.92
C PRO A 12 -10.89 17.69 10.06
N HIS A 13 -11.59 17.00 9.16
CA HIS A 13 -13.05 17.01 9.12
C HIS A 13 -13.60 15.89 10.00
N GLU A 14 -14.53 16.20 10.90
CA GLU A 14 -15.17 15.20 11.76
C GLU A 14 -16.27 14.48 10.96
N GLU A 15 -16.15 13.15 10.84
CA GLU A 15 -17.04 12.28 10.05
C GLU A 15 -18.03 11.53 10.95
N GLY A 16 -17.79 11.54 12.25
CA GLY A 16 -18.58 10.86 13.27
C GLY A 16 -17.92 11.02 14.64
N GLU A 17 -18.45 10.37 15.67
CA GLU A 17 -17.93 10.49 17.03
C GLU A 17 -16.42 10.16 17.08
N ASN A 18 -15.60 11.18 17.32
CA ASN A 18 -14.14 11.08 17.44
C ASN A 18 -13.41 10.52 16.21
N THR A 19 -14.06 10.52 15.03
CA THR A 19 -13.51 10.01 13.77
C THR A 19 -13.32 11.14 12.78
N TYR A 20 -12.16 11.19 12.13
CA TYR A 20 -11.76 12.32 11.31
C TYR A 20 -11.15 11.90 9.98
N SER A 21 -11.54 12.56 8.91
CA SER A 21 -10.87 12.51 7.60
C SER A 21 -9.93 13.72 7.44
N PRO A 22 -9.06 13.73 6.40
CA PRO A 22 -8.18 14.87 6.16
C PRO A 22 -8.95 16.17 5.94
N SER A 23 -8.35 17.31 6.29
CA SER A 23 -8.95 18.62 6.06
C SER A 23 -9.17 18.90 4.57
N LYS A 24 -10.19 19.70 4.22
CA LYS A 24 -10.45 20.09 2.83
C LYS A 24 -9.25 20.75 2.16
N LEU A 25 -8.48 21.55 2.90
CA LEU A 25 -7.26 22.16 2.38
C LEU A 25 -6.17 21.11 2.14
N ALA A 26 -5.98 20.17 3.07
CA ALA A 26 -5.01 19.09 2.91
C ALA A 26 -5.36 18.22 1.70
N LEU A 27 -6.63 17.84 1.53
CA LEU A 27 -7.10 17.09 0.35
C LEU A 27 -6.82 17.86 -0.94
N LYS A 28 -7.12 19.17 -0.99
CA LYS A 28 -6.86 19.99 -2.19
C LYS A 28 -5.38 20.06 -2.57
N LEU A 29 -4.47 19.90 -1.59
CA LEU A 29 -3.03 19.96 -1.82
C LEU A 29 -2.39 18.58 -2.06
N ALA A 30 -2.99 17.51 -1.54
CA ALA A 30 -2.40 16.18 -1.53
C ALA A 30 -3.08 15.19 -2.51
N VAL A 31 -4.33 15.43 -2.89
CA VAL A 31 -5.14 14.51 -3.70
C VAL A 31 -5.49 15.17 -5.03
N ASP A 32 -4.91 14.62 -6.10
CA ASP A 32 -5.30 14.96 -7.46
C ASP A 32 -6.53 14.15 -7.89
N LYS A 33 -7.42 14.75 -8.69
CA LYS A 33 -8.59 14.04 -9.22
C LYS A 33 -8.27 13.10 -10.39
N LYS A 34 -7.09 13.26 -10.97
CA LYS A 34 -6.57 12.48 -12.08
C LYS A 34 -5.16 12.02 -11.72
N THR A 35 -4.82 10.79 -12.07
CA THR A 35 -3.50 10.24 -11.78
C THR A 35 -2.45 10.65 -12.82
N ASP A 36 -1.19 10.38 -12.51
CA ASP A 36 -0.08 10.43 -13.46
C ASP A 36 0.08 9.13 -14.26
N TYR A 37 -0.93 8.23 -14.23
CA TYR A 37 -0.91 7.00 -14.99
C TYR A 37 -0.69 7.26 -16.48
N THR A 38 0.37 6.64 -17.00
CA THR A 38 0.68 6.61 -18.43
C THR A 38 0.71 5.15 -18.88
N PRO A 39 -0.16 4.72 -19.81
CA PRO A 39 -0.12 3.36 -20.34
C PRO A 39 1.27 3.01 -20.85
N TYR A 40 1.78 1.85 -20.43
CA TYR A 40 3.07 1.33 -20.89
C TYR A 40 2.85 0.13 -21.80
N ASN A 41 3.49 0.12 -22.97
CA ASN A 41 3.43 -1.00 -23.90
C ASN A 41 4.52 -2.02 -23.56
N PHE A 42 4.13 -3.18 -23.03
CA PHE A 42 5.03 -4.31 -22.80
C PHE A 42 5.10 -5.18 -24.05
N GLU A 43 6.24 -5.23 -24.74
CA GLU A 43 6.41 -6.00 -25.98
C GLU A 43 6.24 -7.51 -25.76
N ASN A 44 6.77 -8.03 -24.65
CA ASN A 44 6.72 -9.45 -24.29
C ASN A 44 5.77 -9.68 -23.11
N ARG A 45 4.46 -9.58 -23.35
CA ARG A 45 3.45 -9.82 -22.30
C ARG A 45 3.49 -11.27 -21.85
N ASN A 46 3.25 -11.50 -20.55
CA ASN A 46 3.08 -12.83 -19.99
C ASN A 46 1.90 -13.53 -20.68
N GLN A 47 2.14 -14.73 -21.21
CA GLN A 47 1.11 -15.58 -21.84
C GLN A 47 0.60 -16.68 -20.89
N ASP A 48 1.29 -16.91 -19.77
CA ASP A 48 0.89 -17.91 -18.79
C ASP A 48 -0.13 -17.29 -17.81
N SER A 49 -1.41 -17.50 -18.09
CA SER A 49 -2.51 -17.00 -17.26
C SER A 49 -2.55 -17.61 -15.84
N SER A 50 -1.72 -18.62 -15.54
CA SER A 50 -1.62 -19.17 -14.19
C SER A 50 -0.75 -18.32 -13.27
N LYS A 51 0.15 -17.48 -13.80
CA LYS A 51 1.03 -16.61 -13.02
C LYS A 51 0.27 -15.39 -12.52
N LYS A 52 0.23 -15.24 -11.18
CA LYS A 52 -0.56 -14.21 -10.50
C LYS A 52 0.27 -13.36 -9.54
N ILE A 53 -0.25 -12.18 -9.23
CA ILE A 53 0.22 -11.34 -8.13
C ILE A 53 -0.83 -11.38 -7.02
N LEU A 54 -0.40 -11.71 -5.81
CA LEU A 54 -1.27 -11.66 -4.62
C LEU A 54 -1.17 -10.27 -3.98
N ILE A 55 -2.25 -9.51 -4.01
CA ILE A 55 -2.35 -8.21 -3.34
C ILE A 55 -2.91 -8.43 -1.94
N VAL A 56 -2.20 -7.92 -0.94
CA VAL A 56 -2.62 -7.97 0.47
C VAL A 56 -2.74 -6.56 1.01
N GLY A 57 -3.98 -6.11 1.23
CA GLY A 57 -4.25 -4.80 1.81
C GLY A 57 -4.92 -4.89 3.18
N THR A 58 -5.12 -3.73 3.80
CA THR A 58 -5.85 -3.62 5.07
C THR A 58 -7.37 -3.82 4.89
N GLU A 59 -8.00 -4.36 5.92
CA GLU A 59 -9.46 -4.42 6.11
C GLU A 59 -9.94 -3.37 7.14
N THR A 60 -9.04 -2.50 7.59
CA THR A 60 -9.30 -1.49 8.62
C THR A 60 -9.49 -0.10 8.03
N GLU A 61 -10.65 0.53 8.30
CA GLU A 61 -10.96 1.91 7.91
C GLU A 61 -10.50 2.96 8.93
N LEU A 62 -10.05 2.54 10.13
CA LEU A 62 -9.80 3.43 11.26
C LEU A 62 -8.43 3.19 11.88
N LEU A 63 -7.58 4.21 11.88
CA LEU A 63 -6.31 4.21 12.61
C LEU A 63 -6.45 5.05 13.89
N LYS A 64 -6.20 4.45 15.05
CA LYS A 64 -6.16 5.18 16.32
C LYS A 64 -4.87 5.99 16.45
N MET A 65 -5.02 7.30 16.59
CA MET A 65 -3.91 8.24 16.72
C MET A 65 -3.39 8.33 18.17
N ALA A 66 -2.20 8.91 18.37
CA ALA A 66 -1.56 9.03 19.68
C ALA A 66 -2.37 9.85 20.70
N ASN A 67 -3.20 10.79 20.25
CA ASN A 67 -4.11 11.60 21.07
C ASN A 67 -5.48 10.94 21.31
N GLY A 68 -5.69 9.71 20.82
CA GLY A 68 -6.93 8.95 20.98
C GLY A 68 -8.02 9.23 19.94
N THR A 69 -7.82 10.17 19.01
CA THR A 69 -8.75 10.34 17.87
C THR A 69 -8.62 9.19 16.87
N LEU A 70 -9.64 8.94 16.06
CA LEU A 70 -9.61 7.97 14.98
C LEU A 70 -9.41 8.68 13.63
N PHE A 71 -8.45 8.22 12.84
CA PHE A 71 -8.25 8.67 11.47
C PHE A 71 -8.96 7.73 10.49
N GLN A 72 -9.85 8.27 9.66
CA GLN A 72 -10.54 7.52 8.60
C GLN A 72 -9.62 7.34 7.39
N THR A 73 -9.15 6.12 7.20
CA THR A 73 -8.13 5.73 6.23
C THR A 73 -8.47 4.39 5.58
N GLY A 74 -7.48 3.70 5.02
CA GLY A 74 -7.58 2.44 4.31
C GLY A 74 -6.34 2.26 3.44
N ASN A 75 -6.48 1.50 2.35
CA ASN A 75 -5.46 1.45 1.31
C ASN A 75 -5.57 2.68 0.39
N HIS A 76 -4.44 3.26 -0.02
CA HIS A 76 -4.44 4.45 -0.88
C HIS A 76 -4.77 4.05 -2.35
N PRO A 77 -5.80 4.62 -2.98
CA PRO A 77 -6.29 4.15 -4.29
C PRO A 77 -5.28 4.30 -5.44
N PHE A 78 -4.46 5.36 -5.43
CA PHE A 78 -3.40 5.50 -6.45
C PHE A 78 -2.38 4.35 -6.34
N GLU A 79 -2.01 4.02 -5.09
CA GLU A 79 -1.00 3.02 -4.79
C GLU A 79 -1.55 1.62 -5.07
N LEU A 80 -2.84 1.39 -4.87
CA LEU A 80 -3.48 0.12 -5.21
C LEU A 80 -3.65 -0.05 -6.73
N PHE A 81 -4.35 0.88 -7.39
CA PHE A 81 -4.86 0.65 -8.74
C PHE A 81 -3.85 0.95 -9.85
N ILE A 82 -2.93 1.90 -9.68
CA ILE A 82 -1.99 2.25 -10.75
C ILE A 82 -1.01 1.09 -11.04
N PRO A 83 -0.39 0.42 -10.05
CA PRO A 83 0.44 -0.75 -10.33
C PRO A 83 -0.35 -1.90 -10.95
N MET A 84 -1.60 -2.11 -10.51
CA MET A 84 -2.49 -3.12 -11.09
C MET A 84 -2.75 -2.90 -12.59
N LEU A 85 -2.95 -1.66 -13.03
CA LEU A 85 -3.12 -1.35 -14.46
C LEU A 85 -1.91 -1.85 -15.28
N HIS A 86 -0.70 -1.64 -14.77
CA HIS A 86 0.53 -2.10 -15.43
C HIS A 86 0.70 -3.61 -15.40
N TRP A 87 0.28 -4.29 -14.32
CA TRP A 87 0.33 -5.74 -14.25
C TRP A 87 -0.67 -6.41 -15.19
N GLU A 88 -1.89 -5.88 -15.31
CA GLU A 88 -2.86 -6.37 -16.30
C GLU A 88 -2.38 -6.13 -17.73
N ALA A 89 -1.81 -4.95 -18.00
CA ALA A 89 -1.19 -4.64 -19.28
C ALA A 89 -0.03 -5.60 -19.59
N ALA A 90 0.76 -5.99 -18.59
CA ALA A 90 1.83 -6.97 -18.73
C ALA A 90 1.35 -8.43 -18.84
N GLY A 91 0.06 -8.72 -18.61
CA GLY A 91 -0.52 -10.06 -18.73
C GLY A 91 -0.52 -10.88 -17.43
N PHE A 92 -0.34 -10.24 -16.27
CA PHE A 92 -0.48 -10.90 -14.98
C PHE A 92 -1.89 -10.73 -14.43
N ALA A 93 -2.49 -11.82 -13.98
CA ALA A 93 -3.73 -11.76 -13.21
C ALA A 93 -3.43 -11.39 -11.75
N VAL A 94 -4.41 -10.80 -11.06
CA VAL A 94 -4.26 -10.44 -9.64
C VAL A 94 -5.38 -11.02 -8.81
N ASP A 95 -5.02 -11.49 -7.62
CA ASP A 95 -5.95 -11.83 -6.55
C ASP A 95 -5.76 -10.87 -5.38
N ILE A 96 -6.85 -10.59 -4.66
CA ILE A 96 -6.89 -9.64 -3.57
C ILE A 96 -7.23 -10.41 -2.30
N ALA A 97 -6.45 -10.18 -1.24
CA ALA A 97 -6.64 -10.76 0.07
C ALA A 97 -6.57 -9.69 1.16
N THR A 98 -7.23 -9.96 2.27
CA THR A 98 -7.12 -9.24 3.53
C THR A 98 -6.86 -10.25 4.66
N PRO A 99 -6.37 -9.84 5.84
CA PRO A 99 -6.03 -10.76 6.92
C PRO A 99 -7.13 -11.79 7.24
N THR A 100 -8.39 -11.37 7.31
CA THR A 100 -9.53 -12.22 7.66
C THR A 100 -10.52 -12.46 6.52
N GLY A 101 -10.30 -11.84 5.35
CA GLY A 101 -11.22 -11.92 4.21
C GLY A 101 -12.37 -10.93 4.30
N ASP A 102 -12.38 -10.06 5.30
CA ASP A 102 -13.28 -8.90 5.37
C ASP A 102 -12.95 -7.90 4.25
N ALA A 103 -13.92 -7.07 3.90
CA ALA A 103 -13.81 -6.14 2.79
C ALA A 103 -12.56 -5.24 2.90
N MET A 104 -11.88 -5.04 1.77
CA MET A 104 -10.71 -4.17 1.72
C MET A 104 -11.12 -2.72 1.93
N ALA A 105 -10.56 -2.08 2.97
CA ALA A 105 -10.79 -0.67 3.27
C ALA A 105 -10.03 0.22 2.28
N LEU A 106 -10.65 1.30 1.81
CA LEU A 106 -10.04 2.25 0.89
C LEU A 106 -10.13 3.68 1.41
N GLU A 107 -9.10 4.48 1.12
CA GLU A 107 -9.14 5.94 1.31
C GLU A 107 -10.02 6.57 0.21
N HIS A 108 -11.34 6.44 0.32
CA HIS A 108 -12.29 6.90 -0.70
C HIS A 108 -12.16 8.40 -1.01
N TRP A 109 -11.75 9.22 -0.03
CA TRP A 109 -11.47 10.64 -0.21
C TRP A 109 -10.27 10.92 -1.13
N ALA A 110 -9.41 9.92 -1.39
CA ALA A 110 -8.30 9.98 -2.33
C ALA A 110 -8.62 9.37 -3.71
N MET A 111 -9.86 8.91 -3.95
CA MET A 111 -10.19 8.24 -5.22
C MET A 111 -10.09 9.21 -6.42
N PRO A 112 -9.32 8.88 -7.48
CA PRO A 112 -9.17 9.75 -8.64
C PRO A 112 -10.38 9.65 -9.58
N THR A 113 -11.48 10.28 -9.18
CA THR A 113 -12.80 10.15 -9.85
C THR A 113 -12.84 10.65 -11.30
N GLU A 114 -11.85 11.44 -11.75
CA GLU A 114 -11.73 11.89 -13.14
C GLU A 114 -10.78 11.00 -13.98
N ASP A 115 -10.16 9.99 -13.39
CA ASP A 115 -9.31 9.02 -14.08
C ASP A 115 -10.10 7.80 -14.57
N LYS A 116 -10.40 7.77 -15.86
CA LYS A 116 -11.21 6.70 -16.46
C LYS A 116 -10.57 5.32 -16.35
N ALA A 117 -9.24 5.22 -16.42
CA ALA A 117 -8.56 3.92 -16.40
C ALA A 117 -8.62 3.33 -14.99
N VAL A 118 -8.32 4.15 -13.98
CA VAL A 118 -8.40 3.73 -12.58
C VAL A 118 -9.83 3.41 -12.18
N MET A 119 -10.81 4.25 -12.55
CA MET A 119 -12.21 4.00 -12.21
C MET A 119 -12.77 2.74 -12.88
N ALA A 120 -12.40 2.47 -14.14
CA ALA A 120 -12.78 1.22 -14.81
C ALA A 120 -12.18 -0.02 -14.12
N LEU A 121 -10.94 0.10 -13.64
CA LEU A 121 -10.30 -0.98 -12.88
C LEU A 121 -10.96 -1.17 -11.51
N PHE A 122 -11.28 -0.08 -10.80
CA PHE A 122 -12.03 -0.13 -9.54
C PHE A 122 -13.36 -0.87 -9.71
N ASP A 123 -14.13 -0.53 -10.75
CA ASP A 123 -15.41 -1.22 -11.03
C ASP A 123 -15.20 -2.69 -11.39
N LYS A 124 -14.17 -3.02 -12.17
CA LYS A 124 -13.82 -4.40 -12.52
C LYS A 124 -13.48 -5.26 -11.29
N TYR A 125 -12.79 -4.68 -10.30
CA TYR A 125 -12.34 -5.38 -9.10
C TYR A 125 -13.25 -5.23 -7.89
N ARG A 126 -14.34 -4.46 -7.99
CA ARG A 126 -15.27 -4.19 -6.90
C ARG A 126 -15.67 -5.43 -6.11
N SER A 127 -16.07 -6.51 -6.79
CA SER A 127 -16.47 -7.76 -6.12
C SER A 127 -15.33 -8.43 -5.34
N LYS A 128 -14.09 -8.36 -5.84
CA LYS A 128 -12.90 -8.87 -5.14
C LYS A 128 -12.47 -7.97 -3.98
N LEU A 129 -12.80 -6.68 -4.01
CA LEU A 129 -12.56 -5.75 -2.89
C LEU A 129 -13.61 -5.94 -1.79
N GLU A 130 -14.87 -6.17 -2.15
CA GLU A 130 -15.96 -6.44 -1.20
C GLU A 130 -15.87 -7.84 -0.58
N LYS A 131 -15.30 -8.81 -1.31
CA LYS A 131 -15.12 -10.20 -0.90
C LYS A 131 -13.73 -10.71 -1.27
N PRO A 132 -12.66 -10.21 -0.61
CA PRO A 132 -11.31 -10.67 -0.86
C PRO A 132 -11.10 -12.10 -0.35
N LEU A 133 -9.98 -12.70 -0.73
CA LEU A 133 -9.55 -13.96 -0.15
C LEU A 133 -9.20 -13.77 1.32
N ASN A 134 -9.55 -14.75 2.16
CA ASN A 134 -9.05 -14.82 3.52
C ASN A 134 -7.56 -15.25 3.50
N LEU A 135 -6.67 -14.34 3.89
CA LEU A 135 -5.23 -14.59 3.84
C LEU A 135 -4.83 -15.71 4.81
N TRP A 136 -5.44 -15.77 6.01
CA TRP A 136 -5.13 -16.80 7.01
C TRP A 136 -5.39 -18.22 6.50
N GLU A 137 -6.49 -18.42 5.76
CA GLU A 137 -6.79 -19.69 5.10
C GLU A 137 -5.85 -19.97 3.92
N LEU A 138 -5.57 -18.95 3.11
CA LEU A 138 -4.73 -19.06 1.91
C LEU A 138 -3.30 -19.49 2.25
N VAL A 139 -2.67 -18.88 3.27
CA VAL A 139 -1.28 -19.18 3.63
C VAL A 139 -1.09 -20.62 4.13
N GLY A 140 -2.15 -21.27 4.63
CA GLY A 140 -2.13 -22.69 4.97
C GLY A 140 -2.04 -23.63 3.76
N GLN A 141 -2.27 -23.11 2.56
CA GLN A 141 -2.32 -23.87 1.30
C GLN A 141 -1.14 -23.56 0.36
N LEU A 142 -0.35 -22.52 0.67
CA LEU A 142 0.78 -22.09 -0.15
C LEU A 142 1.89 -23.15 -0.20
N ASN A 143 2.41 -23.41 -1.40
CA ASN A 143 3.48 -24.38 -1.68
C ASN A 143 4.25 -23.99 -2.96
N ASP A 144 5.21 -24.82 -3.38
CA ASP A 144 6.06 -24.55 -4.56
C ASP A 144 5.28 -24.34 -5.86
N HIS A 145 4.10 -24.94 -5.99
CA HIS A 145 3.24 -24.86 -7.18
C HIS A 145 2.17 -23.77 -7.08
N SER A 146 2.18 -22.96 -6.00
CA SER A 146 1.24 -21.85 -5.89
C SER A 146 1.46 -20.83 -7.03
N PRO A 147 0.37 -20.24 -7.57
CA PRO A 147 0.41 -19.43 -8.78
C PRO A 147 1.12 -18.07 -8.61
N TYR A 148 1.49 -17.70 -7.38
CA TYR A 148 1.95 -16.37 -7.07
C TYR A 148 3.43 -16.19 -7.43
N VAL A 149 3.68 -15.32 -8.42
CA VAL A 149 5.03 -14.89 -8.81
C VAL A 149 5.50 -13.69 -7.98
N ALA A 150 4.55 -12.95 -7.41
CA ALA A 150 4.79 -11.83 -6.52
C ALA A 150 3.71 -11.71 -5.46
N VAL A 151 4.07 -11.06 -4.35
CA VAL A 151 3.15 -10.49 -3.38
C VAL A 151 3.25 -8.97 -3.43
N TYR A 152 2.13 -8.29 -3.22
CA TYR A 152 2.06 -6.84 -3.21
C TYR A 152 1.38 -6.32 -1.95
N PHE A 153 2.02 -5.37 -1.29
CA PHE A 153 1.48 -4.64 -0.15
C PHE A 153 1.33 -3.15 -0.52
N PRO A 154 0.14 -2.68 -0.94
CA PRO A 154 -0.13 -1.26 -1.10
C PRO A 154 0.03 -0.50 0.23
N GLY A 155 0.19 0.83 0.16
CA GLY A 155 0.18 1.68 1.34
C GLY A 155 -1.18 2.34 1.58
N GLY A 156 -1.15 3.57 2.10
CA GLY A 156 -2.25 4.18 2.87
C GLY A 156 -2.07 3.92 4.37
N HIS A 157 -2.55 4.82 5.23
CA HIS A 157 -2.25 4.72 6.66
C HIS A 157 -2.97 3.56 7.36
N GLY A 158 -4.04 3.02 6.78
CA GLY A 158 -4.81 1.92 7.38
C GLY A 158 -3.98 0.65 7.59
N VAL A 159 -3.01 0.38 6.71
CA VAL A 159 -2.12 -0.79 6.82
C VAL A 159 -1.29 -0.82 8.10
N ILE A 160 -1.11 0.33 8.76
CA ILE A 160 -0.41 0.43 10.05
C ILE A 160 -1.24 -0.22 11.18
N ALA A 161 -2.55 -0.34 11.03
CA ALA A 161 -3.43 -0.84 12.08
C ALA A 161 -3.41 -2.37 12.23
N ASP A 162 -3.24 -3.11 11.14
CA ASP A 162 -3.46 -4.56 11.13
C ASP A 162 -2.29 -5.39 10.56
N LEU A 163 -1.75 -5.05 9.37
CA LEU A 163 -0.77 -5.89 8.68
C LEU A 163 0.50 -6.18 9.50
N PRO A 164 1.13 -5.20 10.20
CA PRO A 164 2.28 -5.41 11.07
C PRO A 164 2.07 -6.43 12.18
N PHE A 165 0.82 -6.74 12.53
CA PHE A 165 0.46 -7.60 13.67
C PHE A 165 -0.17 -8.92 13.23
N SER A 166 -0.25 -9.17 11.91
CA SER A 166 -0.91 -10.35 11.36
C SER A 166 0.04 -11.52 11.17
N GLY A 167 -0.23 -12.64 11.86
CA GLY A 167 0.50 -13.89 11.65
C GLY A 167 0.26 -14.52 10.26
N ALA A 168 -0.81 -14.16 9.56
CA ALA A 168 -0.98 -14.56 8.16
C ALA A 168 -0.01 -13.81 7.25
N VAL A 169 0.16 -12.51 7.48
CA VAL A 169 1.15 -11.69 6.78
C VAL A 169 2.55 -12.23 7.04
N GLU A 170 2.92 -12.51 8.30
CA GLU A 170 4.19 -13.14 8.65
C GLU A 170 4.48 -14.40 7.81
N LYS A 171 3.51 -15.33 7.77
CA LYS A 171 3.63 -16.58 7.00
C LYS A 171 3.82 -16.32 5.51
N LEU A 172 3.06 -15.39 4.94
CA LEU A 172 3.17 -15.02 3.54
C LEU A 172 4.55 -14.43 3.22
N ILE A 173 5.07 -13.54 4.07
CA ILE A 173 6.38 -12.90 3.87
C ILE A 173 7.50 -13.94 3.90
N ASN A 174 7.46 -14.85 4.89
CA ASN A 174 8.43 -15.94 4.98
C ASN A 174 8.33 -16.91 3.79
N TRP A 175 7.11 -17.24 3.34
CA TRP A 175 6.91 -18.04 2.13
C TRP A 175 7.48 -17.33 0.89
N THR A 176 7.20 -16.04 0.73
CA THR A 176 7.70 -15.22 -0.40
C THR A 176 9.22 -15.27 -0.49
N ALA A 177 9.91 -15.07 0.64
CA ALA A 177 11.37 -15.12 0.70
C ALA A 177 11.91 -16.54 0.44
N LYS A 178 11.34 -17.55 1.09
CA LYS A 178 11.76 -18.96 0.95
C LYS A 178 11.65 -19.46 -0.49
N HIS A 179 10.59 -19.07 -1.19
CA HIS A 179 10.31 -19.50 -2.57
C HIS A 179 10.82 -18.51 -3.63
N ASN A 180 11.66 -17.54 -3.23
CA ASN A 180 12.31 -16.57 -4.11
C ASN A 180 11.30 -15.84 -5.03
N LYS A 181 10.16 -15.42 -4.46
CA LYS A 181 9.13 -14.64 -5.15
C LYS A 181 9.40 -13.14 -5.02
N HIS A 182 8.79 -12.33 -5.88
CA HIS A 182 8.89 -10.88 -5.78
C HIS A 182 8.08 -10.34 -4.61
N PHE A 183 8.67 -9.42 -3.84
CA PHE A 183 8.00 -8.65 -2.80
C PHE A 183 7.88 -7.21 -3.28
N ILE A 184 6.67 -6.77 -3.58
CA ILE A 184 6.41 -5.44 -4.08
C ILE A 184 5.67 -4.64 -3.00
N THR A 185 6.03 -3.38 -2.78
CA THR A 185 5.36 -2.54 -1.79
C THR A 185 5.56 -1.05 -2.02
N ILE A 186 4.83 -0.19 -1.31
CA ILE A 186 4.88 1.26 -1.49
C ILE A 186 4.44 2.01 -0.23
N CYS A 187 4.97 3.21 -0.02
CA CYS A 187 4.53 4.15 1.01
C CYS A 187 4.60 3.54 2.43
N HIS A 188 3.47 3.29 3.09
CA HIS A 188 3.35 2.62 4.40
C HIS A 188 3.20 1.09 4.31
N GLY A 189 2.99 0.54 3.12
CA GLY A 189 2.93 -0.89 2.87
C GLY A 189 4.13 -1.70 3.39
N PRO A 190 5.39 -1.18 3.38
CA PRO A 190 6.52 -1.89 3.97
C PRO A 190 6.36 -2.18 5.46
N SER A 191 5.44 -1.51 6.17
CA SER A 191 5.13 -1.83 7.58
C SER A 191 4.70 -3.29 7.77
N ALA A 192 4.16 -3.96 6.75
CA ALA A 192 3.85 -5.38 6.76
C ALA A 192 5.07 -6.25 7.12
N LEU A 193 6.29 -5.84 6.77
CA LEU A 193 7.53 -6.55 7.12
C LEU A 193 7.75 -6.64 8.64
N LEU A 194 7.12 -5.79 9.45
CA LEU A 194 7.19 -5.86 10.91
C LEU A 194 6.46 -7.07 11.51
N SER A 195 5.58 -7.72 10.73
CA SER A 195 4.92 -8.97 11.14
C SER A 195 5.91 -10.13 11.36
N THR A 196 7.13 -10.04 10.82
CA THR A 196 8.15 -11.10 11.01
C THR A 196 8.79 -11.09 12.40
N GLY A 197 8.35 -10.19 13.30
CA GLY A 197 8.94 -10.06 14.63
C GLY A 197 10.37 -9.53 14.57
N ASP A 198 11.25 -10.09 15.41
CA ASP A 198 12.61 -9.58 15.61
C ASP A 198 13.59 -9.92 14.48
N THR A 199 13.23 -10.87 13.61
CA THR A 199 14.08 -11.30 12.49
C THR A 199 13.32 -11.22 11.18
N SER A 200 13.82 -10.43 10.24
CA SER A 200 13.23 -10.32 8.90
C SER A 200 14.09 -11.05 7.86
N PRO A 201 13.49 -11.83 6.94
CA PRO A 201 14.22 -12.39 5.79
C PRO A 201 14.75 -11.29 4.84
N TYR A 202 14.29 -10.04 5.02
CA TYR A 202 14.73 -8.87 4.27
C TYR A 202 15.74 -8.01 5.05
N SER A 203 16.35 -8.53 6.13
CA SER A 203 17.47 -7.85 6.77
C SER A 203 18.61 -7.60 5.76
N GLY A 204 19.17 -6.38 5.75
CA GLY A 204 20.18 -5.95 4.78
C GLY A 204 19.61 -5.51 3.41
N TYR A 205 18.30 -5.43 3.24
CA TYR A 205 17.67 -4.84 2.05
C TYR A 205 17.54 -3.33 2.14
N ALA A 206 17.62 -2.66 1.00
CA ALA A 206 17.33 -1.24 0.84
C ALA A 206 15.95 -1.03 0.21
N ILE A 207 15.17 -0.10 0.76
CA ILE A 207 13.81 0.19 0.30
C ILE A 207 13.57 1.70 0.14
N ALA A 208 12.64 2.05 -0.74
CA ALA A 208 11.94 3.33 -0.71
C ALA A 208 10.64 3.18 0.08
N ALA A 209 10.31 4.16 0.93
CA ALA A 209 9.10 4.13 1.76
C ALA A 209 8.70 5.55 2.19
N CYS A 210 7.51 5.75 2.76
CA CYS A 210 7.13 7.04 3.37
C CYS A 210 8.03 7.32 4.59
N PRO A 211 8.89 8.36 4.60
CA PRO A 211 9.78 8.60 5.74
C PRO A 211 9.01 9.03 6.99
N ASP A 212 9.38 8.52 8.18
CA ASP A 212 8.73 8.88 9.45
C ASP A 212 8.69 10.40 9.72
N GLY A 213 9.70 11.12 9.22
CA GLY A 213 9.75 12.58 9.29
C GLY A 213 8.59 13.28 8.58
N MET A 214 8.06 12.69 7.50
CA MET A 214 6.87 13.20 6.80
C MET A 214 5.62 13.03 7.66
N ASP A 215 5.40 11.86 8.24
CA ASP A 215 4.26 11.61 9.13
C ASP A 215 4.24 12.53 10.35
N LYS A 216 5.42 12.91 10.87
CA LYS A 216 5.54 13.89 11.97
C LYS A 216 5.02 15.28 11.59
N LEU A 217 4.97 15.63 10.30
CA LEU A 217 4.52 16.92 9.80
C LEU A 217 3.03 16.95 9.42
N LEU A 218 2.45 15.80 9.05
CA LEU A 218 1.06 15.70 8.57
C LEU A 218 -0.03 16.20 9.55
N PRO A 219 0.11 16.10 10.89
CA PRO A 219 -0.88 16.67 11.80
C PRO A 219 -0.94 18.20 11.72
N ALA A 220 0.20 18.86 11.49
CA ALA A 220 0.27 20.31 11.40
C ALA A 220 -0.40 20.87 10.14
N THR A 221 -0.51 20.06 9.08
CA THR A 221 -1.20 20.40 7.82
C THR A 221 -2.70 20.13 7.87
N GLY A 222 -3.18 19.48 8.94
CA GLY A 222 -4.56 19.02 9.05
C GLY A 222 -4.86 17.81 8.16
N TYR A 223 -3.84 17.08 7.69
CA TYR A 223 -4.04 15.81 7.00
C TYR A 223 -4.37 14.70 8.01
N LEU A 224 -3.64 14.65 9.13
CA LEU A 224 -3.91 13.74 10.24
C LEU A 224 -4.60 14.46 11.41
N PRO A 225 -5.53 13.79 12.14
CA PRO A 225 -6.19 14.35 13.32
C PRO A 225 -5.35 14.30 14.60
N GLY A 226 -4.19 13.65 14.56
CA GLY A 226 -3.25 13.55 15.65
C GLY A 226 -1.91 12.99 15.17
N GLY A 227 -0.91 12.91 16.06
CA GLY A 227 0.35 12.24 15.75
C GLY A 227 0.15 10.73 15.53
N MET A 228 0.96 10.14 14.66
CA MET A 228 0.99 8.69 14.44
C MET A 228 1.19 7.94 15.77
N PRO A 229 0.53 6.78 15.98
CA PRO A 229 0.65 6.02 17.22
C PRO A 229 2.07 5.45 17.42
N TRP A 230 2.79 5.23 16.33
CA TRP A 230 4.18 4.78 16.28
C TRP A 230 4.75 5.01 14.88
N PHE A 231 6.07 4.89 14.72
CA PHE A 231 6.80 5.12 13.47
C PHE A 231 7.38 3.81 12.95
N TYR A 232 6.96 3.39 11.76
CA TYR A 232 7.32 2.09 11.20
C TYR A 232 8.73 2.07 10.63
N GLY A 233 9.24 3.19 10.13
CA GLY A 233 10.58 3.26 9.54
C GLY A 233 11.68 3.03 10.56
N GLU A 234 11.59 3.64 11.74
CA GLU A 234 12.48 3.39 12.89
C GLU A 234 12.52 1.89 13.27
N LYS A 235 11.36 1.21 13.25
CA LYS A 235 11.27 -0.23 13.53
C LYS A 235 11.88 -1.08 12.40
N LEU A 236 11.61 -0.76 11.13
CA LEU A 236 12.21 -1.46 9.99
C LEU A 236 13.73 -1.34 9.97
N ASN A 237 14.26 -0.16 10.29
CA ASN A 237 15.71 0.05 10.44
C ASN A 237 16.31 -0.86 11.52
N SER A 238 15.57 -1.10 12.61
CA SER A 238 15.98 -1.99 13.70
C SER A 238 16.03 -3.47 13.26
N LEU A 239 15.25 -3.86 12.25
CA LEU A 239 15.32 -5.17 11.59
C LEU A 239 16.43 -5.26 10.53
N GLY A 240 17.22 -4.19 10.35
CA GLY A 240 18.28 -4.11 9.34
C GLY A 240 17.78 -3.78 7.93
N ILE A 241 16.53 -3.37 7.75
CA ILE A 241 15.99 -2.89 6.48
C ILE A 241 16.24 -1.39 6.36
N LYS A 242 16.95 -0.95 5.33
CA LYS A 242 17.39 0.43 5.17
C LYS A 242 16.43 1.24 4.29
N ILE A 243 15.73 2.21 4.88
CA ILE A 243 14.99 3.21 4.11
C ILE A 243 15.98 4.22 3.53
N VAL A 244 16.10 4.29 2.19
CA VAL A 244 17.14 5.08 1.53
C VAL A 244 16.70 6.48 1.09
N ASN A 245 15.40 6.75 1.05
CA ASN A 245 14.86 8.07 0.71
C ASN A 245 14.59 8.90 1.97
N LYS A 246 14.75 10.22 1.86
CA LYS A 246 14.42 11.20 2.92
C LYS A 246 13.18 12.03 2.60
N THR A 247 12.70 11.93 1.37
CA THR A 247 11.57 12.67 0.80
C THR A 247 10.72 11.70 -0.03
N MET A 248 9.48 12.09 -0.33
CA MET A 248 8.58 11.34 -1.21
C MET A 248 8.47 12.08 -2.55
N ASN A 249 9.28 11.70 -3.52
CA ASN A 249 9.35 12.34 -4.84
C ASN A 249 9.11 11.37 -6.01
N GLY A 250 8.50 10.21 -5.73
CA GLY A 250 8.20 9.19 -6.73
C GLY A 250 9.34 8.19 -6.93
N LYS A 251 10.26 8.09 -5.96
CA LYS A 251 11.40 7.18 -6.05
C LYS A 251 10.95 5.72 -5.93
N VAL A 252 11.42 4.90 -6.86
CA VAL A 252 11.33 3.43 -6.82
C VAL A 252 12.73 2.86 -6.56
N ILE A 253 12.82 1.84 -5.71
CA ILE A 253 14.03 1.07 -5.45
C ILE A 253 13.77 -0.39 -5.79
N VAL A 254 14.68 -0.97 -6.57
CA VAL A 254 14.79 -2.41 -6.80
C VAL A 254 16.02 -2.88 -6.05
N ASP A 255 15.83 -3.77 -5.09
CA ASP A 255 16.91 -4.48 -4.41
C ASP A 255 16.63 -5.99 -4.47
N ARG A 256 17.33 -6.69 -5.36
CA ARG A 256 17.04 -8.09 -5.72
C ARG A 256 15.56 -8.22 -6.14
N LYS A 257 14.78 -9.04 -5.44
CA LYS A 257 13.34 -9.25 -5.69
C LYS A 257 12.43 -8.43 -4.78
N LEU A 258 12.98 -7.50 -3.99
CA LEU A 258 12.19 -6.51 -3.26
C LEU A 258 12.13 -5.22 -4.10
N ILE A 259 10.93 -4.85 -4.52
CA ILE A 259 10.67 -3.63 -5.29
C ILE A 259 9.78 -2.71 -4.46
N SER A 260 10.21 -1.47 -4.22
CA SER A 260 9.54 -0.56 -3.31
C SER A 260 9.40 0.86 -3.86
N GLY A 261 8.29 1.54 -3.57
CA GLY A 261 8.04 2.94 -3.92
C GLY A 261 7.90 3.85 -2.69
N ASP A 262 8.33 5.11 -2.80
CA ASP A 262 8.32 6.04 -1.67
C ASP A 262 6.95 6.63 -1.29
N GLY A 263 5.93 6.53 -2.15
CA GLY A 263 4.62 7.16 -1.93
C GLY A 263 3.75 7.15 -3.19
N PRO A 264 2.58 7.84 -3.20
CA PRO A 264 1.63 7.78 -4.30
C PRO A 264 2.22 8.14 -5.68
N LYS A 265 3.16 9.08 -5.72
CA LYS A 265 3.87 9.50 -6.96
C LYS A 265 4.77 8.43 -7.56
N ALA A 266 5.12 7.40 -6.79
CA ALA A 266 5.93 6.29 -7.28
C ALA A 266 5.08 5.21 -7.95
N ALA A 267 3.74 5.26 -7.84
CA ALA A 267 2.87 4.15 -8.22
C ALA A 267 2.93 3.79 -9.71
N ASN A 268 3.03 4.81 -10.60
CA ASN A 268 3.17 4.58 -12.04
C ASN A 268 4.49 3.86 -12.39
N GLU A 269 5.62 4.38 -11.91
CA GLU A 269 6.93 3.77 -12.15
C GLU A 269 7.06 2.41 -11.46
N LEU A 270 6.48 2.25 -10.26
CA LEU A 270 6.49 0.98 -9.53
C LEU A 270 5.78 -0.12 -10.33
N GLY A 271 4.65 0.19 -10.96
CA GLY A 271 3.94 -0.73 -11.84
C GLY A 271 4.78 -1.14 -13.06
N ILE A 272 5.47 -0.19 -13.68
CA ILE A 272 6.32 -0.44 -14.86
C ILE A 272 7.53 -1.30 -14.50
N VAL A 273 8.30 -0.91 -13.48
CA VAL A 273 9.52 -1.59 -13.02
C VAL A 273 9.18 -2.98 -12.50
N SER A 274 8.19 -3.03 -11.61
CA SER A 274 7.16 -4.05 -11.50
C SER A 274 7.13 -5.19 -12.52
N SER A 275 6.32 -4.90 -13.53
CA SER A 275 6.05 -5.76 -14.67
C SER A 275 7.33 -6.16 -15.40
N LYS A 276 8.28 -5.25 -15.60
CA LYS A 276 9.56 -5.58 -16.28
C LYS A 276 10.35 -6.66 -15.53
N ALA A 277 10.44 -6.54 -14.21
CA ALA A 277 11.13 -7.54 -13.39
C ALA A 277 10.44 -8.90 -13.50
N LEU A 278 9.11 -8.95 -13.39
CA LEU A 278 8.34 -10.18 -13.51
C LEU A 278 8.45 -10.82 -14.89
N LEU A 279 8.37 -10.02 -15.96
CA LEU A 279 8.49 -10.50 -17.34
C LEU A 279 9.89 -11.03 -17.68
N SER A 280 10.94 -10.54 -17.02
CA SER A 280 12.31 -11.04 -17.22
C SER A 280 12.51 -12.47 -16.69
N GLU A 281 11.59 -12.95 -15.86
CA GLU A 281 11.58 -14.30 -15.28
C GLU A 281 10.40 -15.15 -15.78
N ALA A 282 9.58 -14.60 -16.68
CA ALA A 282 8.33 -15.21 -17.15
C ALA A 282 8.54 -16.25 -18.25
#